data_AF-A0A8H7VJX5-F1
#
_entry.id   AF-A0A8H7VJX5-F1
#
_cell.length_a   1.000
_cell.length_b   1.000
_cell.length_c   1.000
_cell.angle_alpha   90.00
_cell.angle_beta   90.00
_cell.angle_gamma   90.00
#
_symmetry.space_group_name_H-M   'P 1'
#
loop_
_entity.id
_entity.type
_entity.pdbx_description
1 polymer ?
#
loop_
_entity_poly.entity_id
_entity_poly.type
_entity_poly.pdbx_seq_one_letter_code
_entity_poly.pdbx_strand_id
1 'polypeptide(L)'
;MMDSSKKWKIEEGVVVEDKIYEFVKTCNYEHAAHSFILDLGDPCWKSGFTPSQLKQIEEENVVPLEKLPTCLKEFFKKFKKVVCIYFCYDYIT
;
A
#
# COMPACT_ATOMS: atom_id res chain seq x y z
N MET A 1 -18.20 -8.43 12.93
CA MET A 1 -16.77 -8.42 13.33
C MET A 1 -16.04 -9.40 12.42
N MET A 2 -14.85 -9.06 11.92
CA MET A 2 -14.08 -9.92 11.02
C MET A 2 -13.64 -11.21 11.74
N ASP A 3 -13.62 -12.33 11.02
CA ASP A 3 -13.18 -13.62 11.55
C ASP A 3 -11.70 -13.56 11.92
N SER A 4 -11.38 -13.75 13.21
CA SER A 4 -10.02 -13.69 13.75
C SER A 4 -9.05 -14.71 13.14
N SER A 5 -9.56 -15.78 12.52
CA SER A 5 -8.71 -16.75 11.82
C SER A 5 -8.19 -16.23 10.48
N LYS A 6 -8.85 -15.22 9.90
CA LYS A 6 -8.54 -14.66 8.57
C LYS A 6 -7.81 -13.33 8.60
N LYS A 7 -7.58 -12.77 9.80
CA LYS A 7 -6.86 -11.50 9.95
C LYS A 7 -5.38 -11.68 9.62
N TRP A 8 -4.78 -10.63 9.07
CA TRP A 8 -3.36 -10.57 8.78
C TRP A 8 -2.55 -10.45 10.07
N LYS A 9 -1.78 -11.50 10.35
CA LYS A 9 -0.89 -11.60 11.50
C LYS A 9 0.54 -11.51 11.03
N ILE A 10 1.32 -10.66 11.68
CA ILE A 10 2.77 -10.55 11.48
C ILE A 10 3.52 -11.14 12.69
N GLU A 11 4.81 -11.40 12.53
CA GLU A 11 5.63 -12.25 13.43
C GLU A 11 5.66 -11.80 14.90
N GLU A 12 5.40 -10.53 15.19
CA GLU A 12 5.37 -9.97 16.56
C GLU A 12 4.03 -10.19 17.29
N GLY A 13 3.16 -11.09 16.80
CA GLY A 13 1.82 -11.30 17.35
C GLY A 13 0.87 -10.12 17.10
N VAL A 14 1.28 -9.21 16.21
CA VAL A 14 0.50 -8.04 15.82
C VAL A 14 -0.50 -8.44 14.76
N VAL A 15 -1.73 -7.97 14.95
CA VAL A 15 -2.83 -8.12 14.00
C VAL A 15 -3.02 -6.77 13.31
N VAL A 16 -2.77 -6.72 12.01
CA VAL A 16 -2.75 -5.47 11.24
C VAL A 16 -4.12 -4.79 11.26
N GLU A 17 -5.20 -5.55 11.04
CA GLU A 17 -6.56 -5.02 11.04
C GLU A 17 -6.99 -4.48 12.40
N ASP A 18 -6.46 -5.01 13.50
CA ASP A 18 -6.77 -4.49 14.84
C ASP A 18 -6.08 -3.13 15.06
N LYS A 19 -4.84 -2.97 14.58
CA LYS A 19 -4.15 -1.67 14.61
C LYS A 19 -4.84 -0.63 13.74
N ILE A 20 -5.30 -1.01 12.56
CA ILE A 20 -6.13 -0.17 11.69
C ILE A 20 -7.40 0.25 12.43
N TYR A 21 -8.10 -0.71 13.05
CA TYR A 21 -9.33 -0.47 13.80
C TYR A 21 -9.13 0.50 14.97
N GLU A 22 -8.05 0.35 15.74
CA GLU A 22 -7.71 1.28 16.81
C GLU A 22 -7.46 2.70 16.28
N PHE A 23 -6.73 2.83 15.18
CA PHE A 23 -6.45 4.13 14.58
C PHE A 23 -7.74 4.81 14.08
N VAL A 24 -8.57 4.13 13.30
CA VAL A 24 -9.75 4.75 12.71
C VAL A 24 -10.79 5.22 13.73
N LYS A 25 -10.86 4.57 14.90
CA LYS A 25 -11.71 5.05 16.01
C LYS A 25 -11.31 6.44 16.52
N THR A 26 -10.07 6.86 16.29
CA THR A 26 -9.57 8.18 16.66
C THR A 26 -9.78 9.23 15.57
N CYS A 27 -10.10 8.81 14.35
CA CYS A 27 -10.32 9.72 13.23
C CYS A 27 -11.63 10.49 13.40
N ASN A 28 -11.58 11.80 13.15
CA ASN A 28 -12.75 12.68 13.09
C ASN A 28 -13.14 13.05 11.65
N TYR A 29 -12.56 12.36 10.66
CA TYR A 29 -12.82 12.50 9.24
C TYR A 29 -12.74 11.12 8.56
N GLU A 30 -13.19 11.04 7.31
CA GLU A 30 -13.08 9.82 6.52
C GLU A 30 -11.63 9.58 6.08
N HIS A 31 -11.00 8.53 6.63
CA HIS A 31 -9.65 8.12 6.27
C HIS A 31 -9.70 6.86 5.40
N ALA A 32 -8.72 6.67 4.49
CA ALA A 32 -8.65 5.49 3.62
C ALA A 32 -8.65 4.15 4.40
N ALA A 33 -8.12 4.20 5.63
CA ALA A 33 -8.12 3.11 6.60
C ALA A 33 -9.53 2.59 6.97
N HIS A 34 -10.59 3.39 6.84
CA HIS A 34 -11.98 2.92 7.01
C HIS A 34 -12.36 1.83 5.99
N SER A 35 -11.72 1.85 4.82
CA SER A 35 -11.87 0.84 3.78
C SER A 35 -10.74 -0.20 3.80
N PHE A 36 -10.01 -0.32 4.91
CA PHE A 36 -8.85 -1.20 5.08
C PHE A 36 -7.72 -0.94 4.07
N ILE A 37 -7.64 0.26 3.51
CA ILE A 37 -6.52 0.67 2.66
C ILE A 37 -5.38 1.13 3.57
N LEU A 38 -4.25 0.43 3.48
CA LEU A 38 -3.05 0.67 4.27
C LEU A 38 -1.97 1.30 3.38
N ASP A 39 -1.89 2.63 3.38
CA ASP A 39 -0.78 3.37 2.75
C ASP A 39 0.38 3.53 3.74
N LEU A 40 1.45 2.76 3.57
CA LEU A 40 2.62 2.78 4.45
C LEU A 40 3.41 4.09 4.39
N GLY A 41 3.18 4.92 3.37
CA GLY A 41 3.75 6.27 3.29
C GLY A 41 3.09 7.27 4.23
N ASP A 42 1.87 6.97 4.72
CA ASP A 42 1.15 7.86 5.63
C ASP A 42 1.81 7.89 7.03
N PRO A 43 2.18 9.07 7.55
CA PRO A 43 2.78 9.20 8.87
C PRO A 43 1.93 8.66 10.04
N CYS A 44 0.61 8.51 9.89
CA CYS A 44 -0.26 8.01 10.95
C CYS A 44 0.14 6.61 11.46
N TRP A 45 0.77 5.80 10.62
CA TRP A 45 1.18 4.44 10.99
C TRP A 45 2.42 4.39 11.87
N LYS A 46 3.20 5.47 11.94
CA LYS A 46 4.40 5.55 12.81
C LYS A 46 4.07 5.50 14.30
N SER A 47 2.83 5.84 14.68
CA SER A 47 2.34 5.66 16.06
C SER A 47 1.74 4.28 16.32
N GLY A 48 1.27 3.59 15.28
CA GLY A 48 0.61 2.29 15.41
C GLY A 48 1.56 1.10 15.31
N PHE A 49 2.64 1.26 14.54
CA PHE A 49 3.59 0.22 14.18
C PHE A 49 5.04 0.65 14.41
N THR A 50 5.91 -0.33 14.65
CA THR A 50 7.37 -0.13 14.68
C THR A 50 7.93 -0.07 13.25
N PRO A 51 9.14 0.47 13.05
CA PRO A 51 9.79 0.43 11.74
C PRO A 51 10.02 -0.98 11.20
N SER A 52 10.29 -1.97 12.07
CA SER A 52 10.43 -3.38 11.65
C SER A 52 9.12 -3.96 11.15
N GLN A 53 8.01 -3.67 11.84
CA GLN A 53 6.68 -4.11 11.43
C GLN A 53 6.26 -3.48 10.10
N LEU A 54 6.49 -2.17 9.91
CA LEU A 54 6.17 -1.50 8.65
C LEU A 54 6.97 -2.09 7.47
N LYS A 55 8.25 -2.39 7.70
CA LYS A 55 9.09 -3.07 6.71
C LYS A 55 8.56 -4.47 6.38
N GLN A 56 8.16 -5.24 7.40
CA GLN A 56 7.57 -6.57 7.20
C GLN A 56 6.28 -6.48 6.36
N ILE A 57 5.40 -5.54 6.69
CA ILE A 57 4.14 -5.30 5.96
C ILE A 57 4.42 -4.91 4.50
N GLU A 58 5.47 -4.12 4.24
CA GLU A 58 5.89 -3.73 2.89
C GLU A 58 6.42 -4.89 2.06
N GLU A 59 7.17 -5.82 2.68
CA GLU A 59 7.86 -6.91 2.00
C GLU A 59 7.00 -8.19 1.88
N GLU A 60 5.99 -8.35 2.72
CA GLU A 60 5.17 -9.56 2.79
C GLU A 60 4.11 -9.61 1.68
N ASN A 61 3.96 -10.77 1.02
CA ASN A 61 2.99 -11.00 -0.06
C ASN A 61 3.10 -10.04 -1.26
N VAL A 62 4.28 -9.41 -1.46
CA VAL A 62 4.54 -8.58 -2.64
C VAL A 62 4.47 -9.46 -3.88
N VAL A 63 3.42 -9.26 -4.68
CA VAL A 63 3.35 -9.82 -6.02
C VAL A 63 4.26 -8.96 -6.90
N PRO A 64 5.33 -9.52 -7.48
CA PRO A 64 6.19 -8.75 -8.38
C PRO A 64 5.35 -8.26 -9.55
N LEU A 65 5.41 -6.95 -9.81
CA LEU A 65 4.75 -6.38 -10.97
C LEU A 65 5.34 -7.02 -12.23
N GLU A 66 4.47 -7.57 -13.07
CA GLU A 66 4.90 -8.10 -14.36
C GLU A 66 5.49 -6.96 -15.20
N LYS A 67 6.53 -7.29 -15.98
CA LYS A 67 7.12 -6.33 -16.91
C LYS A 67 6.06 -5.93 -17.94
N LEU A 68 5.87 -4.62 -18.10
CA LEU A 68 4.96 -4.10 -19.13
C LEU A 68 5.32 -4.70 -20.50
N PRO A 69 4.38 -5.33 -21.22
CA PRO A 69 4.60 -5.92 -22.53
C PRO A 69 5.23 -4.95 -23.53
N THR A 70 6.09 -5.45 -24.41
CA THR A 70 6.83 -4.63 -25.38
C THR A 70 5.90 -3.82 -26.29
N CYS A 71 4.78 -4.42 -26.74
CA CYS A 71 3.81 -3.73 -27.59
C CYS A 71 3.16 -2.52 -26.89
N LEU A 72 2.86 -2.64 -25.59
CA LEU A 72 2.32 -1.53 -24.79
C LEU A 72 3.38 -0.45 -24.52
N LYS A 73 4.63 -0.86 -24.26
CA LYS A 73 5.76 0.08 -24.17
C LYS A 73 5.92 0.89 -25.46
N GLU A 74 5.81 0.26 -26.62
CA GLU A 74 5.88 0.91 -27.92
C GLU A 74 4.67 1.80 -28.20
N PHE A 75 3.47 1.37 -27.80
CA PHE A 75 2.26 2.19 -27.86
C PHE A 75 2.43 3.47 -27.04
N PHE A 76 2.83 3.38 -25.77
CA PHE A 76 3.05 4.56 -24.92
C PHE A 76 4.15 5.48 -25.44
N LYS A 77 5.20 4.94 -26.08
CA LYS A 77 6.22 5.77 -26.77
C LYS A 77 5.63 6.68 -27.85
N LYS A 78 4.52 6.30 -28.50
CA LYS A 78 3.85 7.14 -29.51
C LYS A 78 3.18 8.37 -28.89
N PHE A 79 2.70 8.26 -27.65
CA PHE A 79 2.07 9.37 -26.90
C PHE A 79 3.08 10.25 -26.18
N LYS A 80 4.35 9.85 -26.07
CA LYS A 80 5.43 10.66 -25.46
C LYS A 80 5.66 12.02 -26.15
N LYS A 81 5.13 12.23 -27.37
CA LYS A 81 5.15 13.52 -28.09
C LYS A 81 3.99 14.46 -27.76
N VAL A 82 3.01 14.02 -26.96
CA VAL A 82 1.90 14.84 -26.47
C VAL A 82 2.05 14.96 -24.95
N VAL A 83 2.13 16.19 -24.47
CA VAL A 83 2.67 16.59 -23.16
C VAL A 83 1.93 16.00 -21.94
N CYS A 84 2.69 15.81 -20.84
CA CYS A 84 2.29 15.60 -19.43
C CYS A 84 1.90 14.17 -18.97
N ILE A 85 2.87 13.25 -18.86
CA ILE A 85 2.77 12.06 -17.97
C ILE A 85 4.11 11.83 -17.24
N TYR A 86 4.69 12.88 -16.64
CA TYR A 86 5.92 12.73 -15.87
C TYR A 86 5.72 11.96 -14.54
N PHE A 87 4.49 11.82 -14.05
CA PHE A 87 4.23 11.14 -12.76
C PHE A 87 4.22 9.60 -12.82
N CYS A 88 4.10 8.97 -14.00
CA CYS A 88 4.06 7.50 -14.08
C CYS A 88 5.39 6.84 -14.47
N TYR A 89 6.39 7.62 -14.90
CA TYR A 89 7.65 7.05 -15.37
C TYR A 89 8.62 6.66 -14.24
N ASP A 90 8.54 7.34 -13.09
CA ASP A 90 9.46 7.12 -11.96
C ASP A 90 9.15 5.83 -11.17
N TYR A 91 7.98 5.21 -11.39
CA TYR A 91 7.59 3.94 -10.75
C TYR A 91 7.96 2.69 -11.57
N ILE A 92 8.60 2.84 -12.73
CA ILE A 92 8.86 1.74 -13.69
C ILE A 92 10.37 1.47 -13.89
N THR A 93 11.28 2.28 -13.34
CA THR A 93 12.74 2.08 -13.43
C THR A 93 13.35 1.49 -12.18
#